data_AF-A0A374VRT7-F1
#
_entry.id   AF-A0A374VRT7-F1
#
_cell.length_a   1.000
_cell.length_b   1.000
_cell.length_c   1.000
_cell.angle_alpha   90.00
_cell.angle_beta   90.00
_cell.angle_gamma   90.00
#
_symmetry.space_group_name_H-M   'P 1'
#
loop_
_entity.id
_entity.type
_entity.pdbx_description
1 polymer ?
#
loop_
_entity_poly.entity_id
_entity_poly.type
_entity_poly.pdbx_seq_one_letter_code
_entity_poly.pdbx_strand_id
1 'polypeptide(L)'
;MRVLSLFDGISCGMVALKRIGISVEAYDAFEIDKYAITVSSRNHPEIVHHGNVFDGNFRKFKGYDLLLGGSPCTYWSIAKQGRETSCNGEGFKLFNEYVRALQESECRYFLYENNHSIHRNIKDEISKTLGVEPIVINSSLVSGQHRKRCYWTNIPHVTQPLDKGILLQDVLESGVSWQEKSYCVTASYQGAAFHNTMERKQRTMVAVPVATVNGKSHTIPATYYKAGTDLFPVYRAENSRQKIAVPIRIGQIGKGGQGQRIYSVRGKSVTMTANGGGMGAKTGLYKIDLPDGDYIIRKLTPVEAERLQTLPDNYTAGISNTQRYKCIGNGWTVDVIAHILGGLKNV
;
A
#
# COMPACT_ATOMS: atom_id res chain seq x y z
N MET A 1 12.13 6.55 -24.48
CA MET A 1 12.80 6.56 -23.15
C MET A 1 13.30 5.16 -22.81
N ARG A 2 14.55 5.04 -22.37
CA ARG A 2 15.18 3.80 -21.89
C ARG A 2 15.25 3.83 -20.36
N VAL A 3 14.76 2.77 -19.74
CA VAL A 3 14.52 2.74 -18.28
C VAL A 3 15.25 1.56 -17.65
N LEU A 4 15.96 1.84 -16.57
CA LEU A 4 16.56 0.82 -15.70
C LEU A 4 15.77 0.83 -14.39
N SER A 5 15.23 -0.32 -13.98
CA SER A 5 14.39 -0.45 -12.78
C SER A 5 14.99 -1.48 -11.84
N LEU A 6 15.44 -1.05 -10.66
CA LEU A 6 15.95 -1.93 -9.62
C LEU A 6 14.87 -2.18 -8.57
N PHE A 7 14.76 -3.42 -8.09
CA PHE A 7 13.72 -3.81 -7.14
C PHE A 7 12.31 -3.59 -7.75
N ASP A 8 12.16 -4.01 -9.01
CA ASP A 8 11.03 -3.62 -9.86
C ASP A 8 9.65 -4.10 -9.34
N GLY A 9 9.65 -5.22 -8.62
CA GLY A 9 8.45 -5.84 -8.11
C GLY A 9 7.49 -6.21 -9.25
N ILE A 10 6.30 -5.60 -9.21
CA ILE A 10 5.25 -5.84 -10.20
C ILE A 10 5.22 -4.76 -11.30
N SER A 11 6.35 -4.10 -11.56
CA SER A 11 6.53 -3.10 -12.63
C SER A 11 5.59 -1.90 -12.57
N CYS A 12 5.30 -1.41 -11.35
CA CYS A 12 4.48 -0.20 -11.17
C CYS A 12 5.06 1.02 -11.92
N GLY A 13 6.39 1.07 -12.10
CA GLY A 13 7.06 2.13 -12.88
C GLY A 13 6.65 2.11 -14.35
N MET A 14 6.60 0.93 -14.98
CA MET A 14 6.11 0.78 -16.36
C MET A 14 4.63 1.19 -16.48
N VAL A 15 3.78 0.77 -15.54
CA VAL A 15 2.36 1.17 -15.54
C VAL A 15 2.23 2.69 -15.44
N ALA A 16 3.04 3.34 -14.58
CA ALA A 16 3.04 4.79 -14.44
C ALA A 16 3.46 5.51 -15.73
N LEU A 17 4.53 5.06 -16.39
CA LEU A 17 5.02 5.60 -17.66
C LEU A 17 3.96 5.48 -18.77
N LYS A 18 3.33 4.30 -18.92
CA LYS A 18 2.24 4.10 -19.88
C LYS A 18 1.04 5.00 -19.57
N ARG A 19 0.68 5.15 -18.29
CA ARG A 19 -0.45 6.01 -17.85
C ARG A 19 -0.25 7.48 -18.20
N ILE A 20 0.99 7.96 -18.16
CA ILE A 20 1.30 9.34 -18.56
C ILE A 20 1.61 9.47 -20.06
N GLY A 21 1.67 8.38 -20.82
CA GLY A 21 1.89 8.41 -22.26
C GLY A 21 3.35 8.68 -22.66
N ILE A 22 4.32 8.39 -21.79
CA ILE A 22 5.74 8.43 -22.17
C ILE A 22 6.08 7.12 -22.89
N SER A 23 6.64 7.23 -24.11
CA SER A 23 7.08 6.07 -24.88
C SER A 23 8.32 5.43 -24.26
N VAL A 24 8.26 4.11 -24.03
CA VAL A 24 9.34 3.32 -23.46
C VAL A 24 9.94 2.45 -24.56
N GLU A 25 11.19 2.70 -24.91
CA GLU A 25 11.93 1.97 -25.95
C GLU A 25 12.60 0.71 -25.41
N ALA A 26 13.11 0.79 -24.19
CA ALA A 26 13.72 -0.33 -23.48
C ALA A 26 13.40 -0.21 -21.98
N TYR A 27 13.15 -1.35 -21.35
CA TYR A 27 12.89 -1.42 -19.91
C TYR A 27 13.59 -2.66 -19.34
N ASP A 28 14.64 -2.41 -18.56
CA ASP A 28 15.48 -3.44 -17.97
C ASP A 28 15.26 -3.47 -16.46
N ALA A 29 14.81 -4.62 -15.95
CA ALA A 29 14.35 -4.78 -14.58
C ALA A 29 15.21 -5.78 -13.79
N PHE A 30 15.61 -5.41 -12.59
CA PHE A 30 16.22 -6.31 -11.59
C PHE A 30 15.20 -6.67 -10.52
N GLU A 31 14.81 -7.94 -10.48
CA GLU A 31 13.86 -8.50 -9.52
C GLU A 31 14.18 -9.99 -9.31
N ILE A 32 13.99 -10.49 -8.08
CA ILE A 32 14.29 -11.87 -7.69
C ILE A 32 13.05 -12.66 -7.27
N ASP A 33 11.96 -11.98 -6.88
CA ASP A 33 10.72 -12.63 -6.50
C ASP A 33 10.02 -13.18 -7.74
N LYS A 34 10.04 -14.51 -7.87
CA LYS A 34 9.43 -15.22 -9.01
C LYS A 34 7.96 -14.86 -9.26
N TYR A 35 7.18 -14.52 -8.23
CA TYR A 35 5.77 -14.17 -8.40
C TYR A 35 5.61 -12.75 -8.92
N ALA A 36 6.47 -11.84 -8.47
CA ALA A 36 6.55 -10.48 -8.99
C ALA A 36 6.95 -10.48 -10.47
N ILE A 37 7.98 -11.25 -10.83
CA ILE A 37 8.39 -11.48 -12.24
C ILE A 37 7.23 -12.08 -13.05
N THR A 38 6.55 -13.11 -12.53
CA THR A 38 5.39 -13.73 -13.23
C THR A 38 4.30 -12.70 -13.53
N VAL A 39 4.00 -11.80 -12.59
CA VAL A 39 3.02 -10.72 -12.79
C VAL A 39 3.54 -9.69 -13.80
N SER A 40 4.81 -9.30 -13.69
CA SER A 40 5.45 -8.36 -14.60
C SER A 40 5.42 -8.88 -16.04
N SER A 41 6.01 -10.05 -16.31
CA SER A 41 6.12 -10.61 -17.66
C SER A 41 4.76 -10.90 -18.31
N ARG A 42 3.71 -11.17 -17.52
CA ARG A 42 2.34 -11.33 -18.04
C ARG A 42 1.75 -10.03 -18.56
N ASN A 43 1.97 -8.92 -17.85
CA ASN A 43 1.40 -7.62 -18.21
C ASN A 43 2.30 -6.80 -19.14
N HIS A 44 3.60 -7.08 -19.08
CA HIS A 44 4.68 -6.33 -19.74
C HIS A 44 5.75 -7.29 -20.28
N PRO A 45 5.42 -8.13 -21.29
CA PRO A 45 6.38 -9.07 -21.90
C PRO A 45 7.58 -8.38 -22.54
N GLU A 46 7.50 -7.07 -22.80
CA GLU A 46 8.59 -6.24 -23.29
C GLU A 46 9.71 -5.96 -22.27
N ILE A 47 9.48 -6.24 -20.97
CA ILE A 47 10.48 -6.00 -19.91
C ILE A 47 11.53 -7.11 -19.93
N VAL A 48 12.81 -6.71 -19.92
CA VAL A 48 13.94 -7.63 -19.80
C VAL A 48 14.32 -7.80 -18.33
N HIS A 49 14.21 -9.01 -17.80
CA HIS A 49 14.53 -9.31 -16.40
C HIS A 49 15.98 -9.82 -16.24
N HIS A 50 16.75 -9.17 -15.38
CA HIS A 50 18.17 -9.47 -15.12
C HIS A 50 18.42 -10.22 -13.81
N GLY A 51 17.39 -10.42 -12.99
CA GLY A 51 17.50 -11.16 -11.74
C GLY A 51 18.08 -10.32 -10.58
N ASN A 52 19.08 -10.86 -9.90
CA ASN A 52 19.63 -10.29 -8.68
C ASN A 52 20.48 -9.04 -8.95
N VAL A 53 20.21 -7.98 -8.18
CA VAL A 53 20.86 -6.68 -8.33
C VAL A 53 22.37 -6.73 -8.05
N PHE A 54 22.82 -7.60 -7.14
CA PHE A 54 24.23 -7.73 -6.79
C PHE A 54 25.07 -8.31 -7.93
N ASP A 55 24.45 -9.08 -8.82
CA ASP A 55 25.11 -9.71 -9.95
C ASP A 55 25.09 -8.81 -11.21
N GLY A 56 24.46 -7.63 -11.12
CA GLY A 56 24.27 -6.69 -12.22
C GLY A 56 25.55 -5.93 -12.61
N ASN A 57 25.86 -5.93 -13.91
CA ASN A 57 26.84 -5.02 -14.53
C ASN A 57 26.10 -3.82 -15.12
N PHE A 58 26.00 -2.72 -14.37
CA PHE A 58 25.15 -1.59 -14.74
C PHE A 58 25.77 -0.71 -15.83
N ARG A 59 27.07 -0.83 -16.09
CA ARG A 59 27.76 -0.13 -17.20
C ARG A 59 27.15 -0.45 -18.57
N LYS A 60 26.48 -1.60 -18.72
CA LYS A 60 25.76 -1.97 -19.95
C LYS A 60 24.58 -1.04 -20.25
N PHE A 61 24.04 -0.38 -19.23
CA PHE A 61 22.92 0.55 -19.34
C PHE A 61 23.38 2.01 -19.39
N LYS A 62 24.66 2.25 -19.75
CA LYS A 62 25.21 3.60 -19.85
C LYS A 62 24.39 4.46 -20.82
N GLY A 63 23.96 5.63 -20.36
CA GLY A 63 23.17 6.59 -21.12
C GLY A 63 21.66 6.31 -21.13
N TYR A 64 21.17 5.41 -20.27
CA TYR A 64 19.72 5.27 -20.04
C TYR A 64 19.14 6.57 -19.49
N ASP A 65 17.85 6.80 -19.71
CA ASP A 65 17.24 8.09 -19.39
C ASP A 65 16.79 8.15 -17.93
N LEU A 66 16.31 7.03 -17.38
CA LEU A 66 15.63 6.98 -16.09
C LEU A 66 16.04 5.74 -15.29
N LEU A 67 16.51 5.96 -14.06
CA LEU A 67 16.69 4.93 -13.04
C LEU A 67 15.54 4.96 -12.04
N LEU A 68 14.88 3.83 -11.85
CA LEU A 68 13.84 3.63 -10.84
C LEU A 68 14.35 2.67 -9.75
N GLY A 69 13.96 2.90 -8.50
CA GLY A 69 14.16 1.88 -7.48
C GLY A 69 13.52 2.14 -6.13
N GLY A 70 13.09 1.06 -5.49
CA GLY A 70 12.55 1.09 -4.13
C GLY A 70 13.10 -0.07 -3.33
N SER A 71 14.22 0.13 -2.63
CA SER A 71 14.87 -0.96 -1.91
C SER A 71 13.97 -1.53 -0.81
N PRO A 72 14.08 -2.83 -0.48
CA PRO A 72 13.25 -3.49 0.53
C PRO A 72 13.15 -2.72 1.86
N CYS A 73 11.97 -2.17 2.13
CA CYS A 73 11.73 -1.34 3.31
C CYS A 73 11.65 -2.14 4.63
N THR A 74 11.67 -3.48 4.56
CA THR A 74 11.52 -4.38 5.70
C THR A 74 12.60 -4.16 6.75
N TYR A 75 13.82 -3.80 6.35
CA TYR A 75 14.93 -3.52 7.25
C TYR A 75 14.75 -2.24 8.08
N TRP A 76 14.04 -1.24 7.55
CA TRP A 76 13.94 0.09 8.15
C TRP A 76 12.57 0.43 8.72
N SER A 77 11.54 -0.34 8.39
CA SER A 77 10.18 -0.11 8.87
C SER A 77 10.08 -0.23 10.39
N ILE A 78 9.35 0.69 11.03
CA ILE A 78 9.00 0.60 12.46
C ILE A 78 8.18 -0.65 12.82
N ALA A 79 7.59 -1.32 11.83
CA ALA A 79 6.83 -2.55 12.05
C ALA A 79 7.74 -3.77 12.30
N LYS A 80 9.05 -3.68 11.99
CA LYS A 80 10.03 -4.74 12.26
C LYS A 80 10.60 -4.58 13.67
N GLN A 81 10.57 -5.65 14.45
CA GLN A 81 11.34 -5.73 15.69
C GLN A 81 12.85 -5.79 15.38
N GLY A 82 13.66 -4.99 16.07
CA GLY A 82 15.09 -4.91 15.78
C GLY A 82 15.41 -4.33 14.41
N ARG A 83 14.65 -3.32 13.95
CA ARG A 83 14.92 -2.61 12.70
C ARG A 83 16.33 -2.00 12.70
N GLU A 84 16.90 -1.84 11.52
CA GLU A 84 18.19 -1.15 11.37
C GLU A 84 18.02 0.35 11.59
N THR A 85 18.96 0.94 12.32
CA THR A 85 19.02 2.39 12.60
C THR A 85 20.32 3.03 12.11
N SER A 86 21.29 2.21 11.69
CA SER A 86 22.59 2.59 11.14
C SER A 86 22.75 2.17 9.68
N CYS A 87 23.71 2.78 8.99
CA CYS A 87 23.96 2.59 7.56
C CYS A 87 24.85 1.38 7.23
N ASN A 88 25.01 0.42 8.17
CA ASN A 88 25.88 -0.75 7.99
C ASN A 88 25.09 -2.04 7.72
N GLY A 89 23.76 -1.94 7.75
CA GLY A 89 22.86 -3.08 7.61
C GLY A 89 22.62 -3.51 6.16
N GLU A 90 21.85 -4.58 6.01
CA GLU A 90 21.56 -5.17 4.71
C GLU A 90 20.69 -4.25 3.85
N GLY A 91 19.78 -3.50 4.47
CA GLY A 91 18.98 -2.49 3.76
C GLY A 91 19.87 -1.42 3.11
N PHE A 92 20.96 -1.03 3.78
CA PHE A 92 21.87 -0.03 3.25
C PHE A 92 22.78 -0.57 2.14
N LYS A 93 23.15 -1.87 2.20
CA LYS A 93 23.84 -2.53 1.07
C LYS A 93 22.99 -2.52 -0.20
N LEU A 94 21.70 -2.83 -0.09
CA LEU A 94 20.77 -2.76 -1.23
C LEU A 94 20.62 -1.34 -1.77
N PHE A 95 20.64 -0.33 -0.90
CA PHE A 95 20.70 1.07 -1.33
C PHE A 95 22.02 1.41 -2.05
N ASN A 96 23.16 0.90 -1.57
CA ASN A 96 24.44 1.11 -2.24
C ASN A 96 24.46 0.50 -3.64
N GLU A 97 23.77 -0.61 -3.88
CA GLU A 97 23.61 -1.16 -5.24
C GLU A 97 22.80 -0.21 -6.15
N TYR A 98 21.78 0.47 -5.61
CA TYR A 98 21.07 1.51 -6.35
C TYR A 98 22.00 2.69 -6.69
N VAL A 99 22.84 3.13 -5.75
CA VAL A 99 23.83 4.19 -5.99
C VAL A 99 24.87 3.75 -7.03
N ARG A 100 25.34 2.51 -6.96
CA ARG A 100 26.25 1.91 -7.95
C ARG A 100 25.61 1.90 -9.33
N ALA A 101 24.34 1.49 -9.44
CA ALA A 101 23.60 1.54 -10.69
C ALA A 101 23.48 2.95 -11.24
N LEU A 102 23.17 3.95 -10.40
CA LEU A 102 23.09 5.35 -10.82
C LEU A 102 24.42 5.87 -11.38
N GLN A 103 25.53 5.57 -10.70
CA GLN A 103 26.87 6.01 -11.11
C GLN A 103 27.36 5.29 -12.37
N GLU A 104 27.15 3.98 -12.49
CA GLU A 104 27.64 3.19 -13.62
C GLU A 104 26.78 3.35 -14.89
N SER A 105 25.46 3.51 -14.74
CA SER A 105 24.55 3.72 -15.88
C SER A 105 24.49 5.19 -16.33
N GLU A 106 24.95 6.13 -15.51
CA GLU A 106 24.88 7.57 -15.77
C GLU A 106 23.47 8.02 -16.19
N CYS A 107 22.43 7.44 -15.57
CA CYS A 107 21.04 7.78 -15.89
C CYS A 107 20.76 9.27 -15.69
N ARG A 108 20.12 9.92 -16.67
CA ARG A 108 19.82 11.35 -16.64
C ARG A 108 18.91 11.71 -15.46
N TYR A 109 17.89 10.90 -15.23
CA TYR A 109 16.93 11.06 -14.13
C TYR A 109 16.93 9.83 -13.22
N PHE A 110 16.60 10.05 -11.95
CA PHE A 110 16.43 8.95 -11.00
C PHE A 110 15.23 9.18 -10.08
N LEU A 111 14.63 8.08 -9.61
CA LEU A 111 13.60 8.08 -8.58
C LEU A 111 13.84 6.94 -7.61
N TYR A 112 14.17 7.30 -6.37
CA TYR A 112 14.33 6.37 -5.26
C TYR A 112 13.20 6.51 -4.25
N GLU A 113 12.52 5.41 -3.91
CA GLU A 113 11.40 5.37 -2.97
C GLU A 113 11.73 4.55 -1.72
N ASN A 114 11.21 5.00 -0.58
CA ASN A 114 11.14 4.14 0.60
C ASN A 114 10.09 4.61 1.63
N ASN A 115 9.90 3.80 2.67
CA ASN A 115 8.94 4.06 3.74
C ASN A 115 9.23 5.36 4.51
N HIS A 116 8.17 6.09 4.91
CA HIS A 116 8.34 7.34 5.65
C HIS A 116 8.99 7.17 7.03
N SER A 117 8.90 5.98 7.62
CA SER A 117 9.30 5.72 8.99
C SER A 117 10.79 5.43 9.17
N ILE A 118 11.62 5.50 8.12
CA ILE A 118 13.07 5.26 8.20
C ILE A 118 13.71 6.10 9.31
N HIS A 119 14.71 5.53 9.98
CA HIS A 119 15.47 6.24 11.00
C HIS A 119 16.17 7.48 10.42
N ARG A 120 16.22 8.57 11.18
CA ARG A 120 16.73 9.87 10.71
C ARG A 120 18.14 9.75 10.11
N ASN A 121 19.05 9.06 10.78
CA ASN A 121 20.44 8.91 10.31
C ASN A 121 20.53 8.27 8.91
N ILE A 122 19.70 7.25 8.65
CA ILE A 122 19.67 6.58 7.34
C ILE A 122 19.08 7.53 6.30
N LYS A 123 18.02 8.26 6.67
CA LYS A 123 17.37 9.24 5.79
C LYS A 123 18.34 10.36 5.38
N ASP A 124 19.08 10.90 6.35
CA ASP A 124 20.06 11.97 6.14
C ASP A 124 21.23 11.48 5.26
N GLU A 125 21.69 10.23 5.45
CA GLU A 125 22.76 9.67 4.61
C GLU A 125 22.29 9.37 3.18
N ILE A 126 21.04 8.94 2.98
CA ILE A 126 20.44 8.78 1.64
C ILE A 126 20.38 10.15 0.95
N SER A 127 19.89 11.19 1.64
CA SER A 127 19.82 12.56 1.09
C SER A 127 21.21 13.06 0.69
N LYS A 128 22.21 12.87 1.57
CA LYS A 128 23.59 13.25 1.31
C LYS A 128 24.19 12.52 0.10
N THR A 129 23.94 11.21 -0.01
CA THR A 129 24.50 10.37 -1.09
C THR A 129 23.86 10.68 -2.45
N LEU A 130 22.54 10.92 -2.48
CA LEU A 130 21.80 11.26 -3.71
C LEU A 130 21.85 12.76 -4.04
N GLY A 131 22.31 13.60 -3.13
CA GLY A 131 22.43 15.06 -3.29
C GLY A 131 21.09 15.80 -3.31
N VAL A 132 20.00 15.18 -2.87
CA VAL A 132 18.64 15.75 -2.88
C VAL A 132 17.89 15.41 -1.60
N GLU A 133 16.96 16.27 -1.18
CA GLU A 133 16.07 15.99 -0.05
C GLU A 133 14.80 15.24 -0.49
N PRO A 134 14.20 14.41 0.37
CA PRO A 134 13.04 13.64 0.00
C PRO A 134 11.76 14.46 0.03
N ILE A 135 10.95 14.23 -0.98
CA ILE A 135 9.57 14.66 -1.03
C ILE A 135 8.72 13.61 -0.31
N VAL A 136 7.98 14.01 0.72
CA VAL A 136 7.05 13.11 1.42
C VAL A 136 5.67 13.25 0.79
N ILE A 137 5.15 12.17 0.21
CA ILE A 137 3.80 12.15 -0.38
C ILE A 137 2.95 11.11 0.33
N ASN A 138 1.71 11.47 0.65
CA ASN A 138 0.70 10.53 1.14
C ASN A 138 -0.21 10.10 -0.02
N SER A 139 -0.31 8.79 -0.23
CA SER A 139 -1.21 8.21 -1.24
C SER A 139 -2.68 8.55 -1.00
N SER A 140 -3.06 9.03 0.20
CA SER A 140 -4.41 9.55 0.47
C SER A 140 -4.83 10.63 -0.51
N LEU A 141 -3.89 11.37 -1.13
CA LEU A 141 -4.21 12.39 -2.12
C LEU A 141 -4.75 11.80 -3.43
N VAL A 142 -4.33 10.59 -3.80
CA VAL A 142 -4.67 10.00 -5.11
C VAL A 142 -5.38 8.66 -5.01
N SER A 143 -5.59 8.15 -3.80
CA SER A 143 -6.16 6.82 -3.53
C SER A 143 -6.95 6.82 -2.21
N GLY A 144 -7.80 5.80 -2.04
CA GLY A 144 -8.47 5.45 -0.78
C GLY A 144 -7.53 4.95 0.32
N GLN A 145 -6.20 4.97 0.15
CA GLN A 145 -5.22 4.46 1.13
C GLN A 145 -4.39 5.54 1.81
N HIS A 146 -4.30 5.48 3.14
CA HIS A 146 -3.32 6.24 3.90
C HIS A 146 -1.95 5.54 3.87
N ARG A 147 -1.05 6.03 3.01
CA ARG A 147 0.30 5.49 2.79
C ARG A 147 1.29 6.63 2.53
N LYS A 148 2.07 6.97 3.57
CA LYS A 148 3.15 7.96 3.50
C LYS A 148 4.46 7.31 3.06
N ARG A 149 5.13 7.90 2.07
CA ARG A 149 6.44 7.47 1.54
C ARG A 149 7.35 8.68 1.30
N CYS A 150 8.65 8.43 1.31
CA CYS A 150 9.70 9.37 0.97
C CYS A 150 10.19 9.06 -0.45
N TYR A 151 10.32 10.09 -1.28
CA TYR A 151 10.80 9.99 -2.65
C TYR A 151 11.98 10.93 -2.84
N TRP A 152 13.13 10.40 -3.26
CA TRP A 152 14.32 11.16 -3.65
C TRP A 152 14.44 11.15 -5.16
N THR A 153 14.55 12.31 -5.78
CA THR A 153 14.59 12.41 -7.24
C THR A 153 15.18 13.73 -7.69
N ASN A 154 15.82 13.73 -8.85
CA ASN A 154 16.24 14.92 -9.58
C ASN A 154 15.26 15.31 -10.70
N ILE A 155 14.09 14.66 -10.80
CA ILE A 155 13.05 15.00 -11.79
C ILE A 155 12.53 16.42 -11.46
N PRO A 156 12.44 17.31 -12.46
CA PRO A 156 12.09 18.70 -12.22
C PRO A 156 10.61 18.88 -11.85
N HIS A 157 10.33 19.97 -11.13
CA HIS A 157 8.97 20.45 -10.81
C HIS A 157 8.05 19.45 -10.07
N VAL A 158 8.62 18.49 -9.35
CA VAL A 158 7.83 17.55 -8.54
C VAL A 158 7.22 18.28 -7.34
N THR A 159 5.90 18.41 -7.35
CA THR A 159 5.11 19.01 -6.27
C THR A 159 4.21 17.96 -5.62
N GLN A 160 3.35 18.38 -4.70
CA GLN A 160 2.34 17.50 -4.12
C GLN A 160 1.19 17.27 -5.12
N PRO A 161 0.69 16.03 -5.28
CA PRO A 161 -0.47 15.78 -6.13
C PRO A 161 -1.72 16.43 -5.54
N LEU A 162 -2.65 16.81 -6.42
CA LEU A 162 -3.97 17.29 -6.02
C LEU A 162 -4.77 16.16 -5.38
N ASP A 163 -5.57 16.49 -4.35
CA ASP A 163 -6.46 15.52 -3.72
C ASP A 163 -7.61 15.16 -4.67
N LYS A 164 -7.72 13.88 -5.04
CA LYS A 164 -8.80 13.34 -5.86
C LYS A 164 -10.09 13.07 -5.06
N GLY A 165 -10.06 13.19 -3.74
CA GLY A 165 -11.24 12.99 -2.88
C GLY A 165 -11.69 11.52 -2.72
N ILE A 166 -10.89 10.56 -3.18
CA ILE A 166 -11.25 9.13 -3.22
C ILE A 166 -11.26 8.52 -1.82
N LEU A 167 -12.38 8.01 -1.33
CA LEU A 167 -12.48 7.30 -0.04
C LEU A 167 -12.35 5.79 -0.23
N LEU A 168 -12.23 5.02 0.87
CA LEU A 168 -12.14 3.56 0.77
C LEU A 168 -13.41 2.95 0.15
N GLN A 169 -14.59 3.46 0.50
CA GLN A 169 -15.86 3.04 -0.10
C GLN A 169 -15.86 3.09 -1.64
N ASP A 170 -15.17 4.06 -2.25
CA ASP A 170 -15.14 4.24 -3.71
C ASP A 170 -14.25 3.20 -4.42
N VAL A 171 -13.50 2.42 -3.65
CA VAL A 171 -12.55 1.40 -4.13
C VAL A 171 -13.15 -0.01 -4.06
N LEU A 172 -14.23 -0.19 -3.30
CA LEU A 172 -14.87 -1.50 -3.06
C LEU A 172 -15.51 -2.04 -4.36
N GLU A 173 -15.44 -3.35 -4.58
CA GLU A 173 -16.09 -3.99 -5.75
C GLU A 173 -17.61 -4.02 -5.60
N SER A 174 -18.08 -4.32 -4.39
CA SER A 174 -19.45 -4.20 -3.92
C SER A 174 -19.51 -4.64 -2.44
N GLY A 175 -20.63 -4.42 -1.77
CA GLY A 175 -20.89 -5.01 -0.44
C GLY A 175 -20.90 -6.54 -0.46
N VAL A 176 -20.95 -7.17 -1.64
CA VAL A 176 -21.22 -8.60 -1.79
C VAL A 176 -19.99 -9.44 -1.44
N SER A 177 -20.23 -10.53 -0.73
CA SER A 177 -19.20 -11.42 -0.19
C SER A 177 -18.38 -12.14 -1.26
N TRP A 178 -17.09 -12.31 -0.98
CA TRP A 178 -16.15 -13.10 -1.78
C TRP A 178 -16.57 -14.59 -1.82
N GLN A 179 -16.76 -15.13 -3.04
CA GLN A 179 -17.00 -16.55 -3.41
C GLN A 179 -18.42 -17.16 -3.30
N GLU A 180 -19.52 -16.42 -3.41
CA GLU A 180 -20.90 -16.98 -3.49
C GLU A 180 -21.28 -18.04 -2.42
N LYS A 181 -20.46 -18.17 -1.37
CA LYS A 181 -20.65 -19.06 -0.24
C LYS A 181 -20.60 -18.19 1.00
N SER A 182 -21.78 -17.72 1.39
CA SER A 182 -22.05 -17.46 2.79
C SER A 182 -21.77 -18.76 3.55
N TYR A 183 -20.94 -18.72 4.60
CA TYR A 183 -21.05 -19.79 5.60
C TYR A 183 -22.48 -19.74 6.13
N CYS A 184 -23.11 -20.91 6.12
CA CYS A 184 -24.53 -21.15 6.37
C CYS A 184 -25.10 -20.33 7.54
N VAL A 185 -26.27 -19.72 7.31
CA VAL A 185 -27.09 -19.04 8.31
C VAL A 185 -27.83 -20.11 9.13
N THR A 186 -27.71 -20.09 10.47
CA THR A 186 -28.69 -20.77 11.34
C THR A 186 -29.03 -19.92 12.56
N ALA A 187 -30.32 -19.86 12.84
CA ALA A 187 -30.97 -19.04 13.85
C ALA A 187 -30.54 -19.36 15.29
N SER A 188 -30.37 -18.28 16.07
CA SER A 188 -30.46 -18.12 17.53
C SER A 188 -30.18 -19.34 18.42
N TYR A 189 -29.09 -19.30 19.21
CA TYR A 189 -29.07 -19.97 20.53
C TYR A 189 -28.06 -19.33 21.50
N GLN A 190 -28.46 -19.20 22.78
CA GLN A 190 -27.65 -18.64 23.86
C GLN A 190 -26.55 -19.63 24.28
N GLY A 191 -25.28 -19.24 24.11
CA GLY A 191 -24.13 -20.01 24.60
C GLY A 191 -22.89 -20.03 23.72
N ALA A 192 -22.91 -19.43 22.52
CA ALA A 192 -21.74 -19.39 21.65
C ALA A 192 -20.74 -18.29 22.09
N ALA A 193 -19.55 -18.68 22.55
CA ALA A 193 -18.44 -17.78 22.79
C ALA A 193 -17.42 -17.81 21.63
N PHE A 194 -16.93 -16.64 21.22
CA PHE A 194 -16.11 -16.38 20.02
C PHE A 194 -14.85 -17.27 19.89
N HIS A 195 -14.29 -17.77 21.00
CA HIS A 195 -13.11 -18.64 21.00
C HIS A 195 -13.37 -20.02 20.36
N ASN A 196 -14.61 -20.52 20.41
CA ASN A 196 -14.97 -21.82 19.83
C ASN A 196 -14.76 -21.87 18.31
N THR A 197 -14.98 -20.75 17.62
CA THR A 197 -14.83 -20.64 16.16
C THR A 197 -13.38 -20.55 15.71
N MET A 198 -12.53 -19.89 16.49
CA MET A 198 -11.17 -19.56 16.09
C MET A 198 -10.16 -20.69 16.40
N GLU A 199 -10.36 -21.45 17.48
CA GLU A 199 -9.39 -22.46 17.92
C GLU A 199 -9.78 -23.89 17.52
N ARG A 200 -11.07 -24.24 17.55
CA ARG A 200 -11.51 -25.64 17.34
C ARG A 200 -11.94 -25.96 15.90
N LYS A 201 -11.92 -24.97 15.00
CA LYS A 201 -12.41 -25.06 13.60
C LYS A 201 -13.83 -25.66 13.49
N GLN A 202 -14.60 -25.58 14.55
CA GLN A 202 -16.02 -25.96 14.56
C GLN A 202 -16.85 -24.68 14.61
N ARG A 203 -17.84 -24.59 13.71
CA ARG A 203 -18.94 -23.61 13.67
C ARG A 203 -18.51 -22.15 13.40
N THR A 204 -18.97 -21.59 12.28
CA THR A 204 -18.73 -20.19 11.88
C THR A 204 -19.69 -19.26 12.60
N MET A 205 -19.19 -18.19 13.22
CA MET A 205 -20.02 -17.15 13.84
C MET A 205 -20.63 -16.25 12.75
N VAL A 206 -21.96 -16.21 12.67
CA VAL A 206 -22.69 -15.10 12.05
C VAL A 206 -22.72 -13.97 13.07
N ALA A 207 -22.32 -12.76 12.66
CA ALA A 207 -22.58 -11.58 13.47
C ALA A 207 -24.10 -11.40 13.52
N VAL A 208 -24.72 -11.72 14.66
CA VAL A 208 -26.13 -11.41 14.87
C VAL A 208 -26.24 -9.88 14.87
N PRO A 209 -27.08 -9.28 14.01
CA PRO A 209 -27.32 -7.85 14.07
C PRO A 209 -27.86 -7.54 15.47
N VAL A 210 -27.21 -6.62 16.18
CA VAL A 210 -27.77 -6.06 17.40
C VAL A 210 -29.03 -5.33 16.95
N ALA A 211 -30.20 -5.92 17.21
CA ALA A 211 -31.48 -5.30 16.95
C ALA A 211 -31.49 -3.94 17.64
N THR A 212 -31.47 -2.88 16.84
CA THR A 212 -31.57 -1.52 17.34
C THR A 212 -33.05 -1.21 17.56
N VAL A 213 -33.43 -0.91 18.80
CA VAL A 213 -34.72 -0.27 19.05
C VAL A 213 -34.54 1.21 18.69
N ASN A 214 -35.17 1.65 17.61
CA ASN A 214 -35.10 3.03 17.10
C ASN A 214 -33.68 3.58 16.80
N GLY A 215 -32.76 2.72 16.34
CA GLY A 215 -31.51 3.18 15.71
C GLY A 215 -30.46 3.83 16.62
N LYS A 216 -30.41 3.54 17.93
CA LYS A 216 -29.33 4.02 18.82
C LYS A 216 -28.64 2.89 19.60
N SER A 217 -27.30 2.90 19.57
CA SER A 217 -26.41 2.05 20.37
C SER A 217 -25.67 2.92 21.40
N HIS A 218 -25.64 2.53 22.68
CA HIS A 218 -24.77 3.08 23.73
C HIS A 218 -23.62 2.09 24.00
N THR A 219 -22.39 2.47 24.39
CA THR A 219 -22.01 3.36 25.51
C THR A 219 -21.12 4.54 25.10
N ILE A 220 -21.47 5.71 25.63
CA ILE A 220 -20.77 7.00 25.48
C ILE A 220 -20.02 7.29 26.81
N PRO A 221 -18.76 7.75 26.79
CA PRO A 221 -18.06 8.23 27.99
C PRO A 221 -18.71 9.48 28.60
N ALA A 222 -18.56 9.66 29.92
CA ALA A 222 -19.30 10.58 30.80
C ALA A 222 -19.15 12.11 30.57
N THR A 223 -18.81 12.58 29.37
CA THR A 223 -18.67 14.02 29.04
C THR A 223 -19.60 14.49 27.91
N TYR A 224 -20.66 13.74 27.64
CA TYR A 224 -21.56 13.93 26.49
C TYR A 224 -22.41 15.22 26.47
N TYR A 225 -22.55 15.96 27.56
CA TYR A 225 -23.47 17.11 27.58
C TYR A 225 -22.99 18.35 26.79
N LYS A 226 -21.78 18.33 26.19
CA LYS A 226 -21.19 19.48 25.49
C LYS A 226 -21.18 19.42 23.96
N ALA A 227 -21.59 18.32 23.33
CA ALA A 227 -21.63 18.21 21.87
C ALA A 227 -23.05 17.81 21.43
N GLY A 228 -23.77 18.75 20.81
CA GLY A 228 -25.06 18.53 20.17
C GLY A 228 -24.98 17.53 19.02
N THR A 229 -26.06 17.42 18.24
CA THR A 229 -26.41 16.39 17.23
C THR A 229 -25.39 16.04 16.14
N ASP A 230 -24.18 16.59 16.14
CA ASP A 230 -23.08 16.22 15.25
C ASP A 230 -22.16 15.16 15.89
N LEU A 231 -22.56 13.89 15.80
CA LEU A 231 -21.85 12.76 16.41
C LEU A 231 -20.58 12.29 15.66
N PHE A 232 -20.21 12.93 14.55
CA PHE A 232 -18.98 12.62 13.81
C PHE A 232 -18.30 13.93 13.40
N PRO A 233 -17.24 14.38 14.10
CA PRO A 233 -16.54 15.58 13.68
C PRO A 233 -15.99 15.36 12.28
N VAL A 234 -16.32 16.33 11.43
CA VAL A 234 -15.68 16.68 10.16
C VAL A 234 -14.21 16.26 10.20
N TYR A 235 -13.83 15.34 9.30
CA TYR A 235 -12.48 14.95 8.92
C TYR A 235 -11.42 15.20 10.01
N ARG A 236 -10.97 14.15 10.73
CA ARG A 236 -9.67 14.23 11.42
C ARG A 236 -8.56 14.33 10.36
N ALA A 237 -8.33 15.52 9.83
CA ALA A 237 -7.08 15.84 9.18
C ALA A 237 -5.98 15.68 10.23
N GLU A 238 -4.89 15.00 9.90
CA GLU A 238 -3.67 15.24 10.66
C GLU A 238 -3.38 16.75 10.64
N ASN A 239 -2.72 17.28 11.68
CA ASN A 239 -2.15 18.64 11.73
C ASN A 239 -1.01 18.85 10.68
N SER A 240 -1.14 18.25 9.50
CA SER A 240 -0.27 18.45 8.36
C SER A 240 -0.76 19.66 7.57
N ARG A 241 0.13 20.36 6.86
CA ARG A 241 -0.24 21.46 5.94
C ARG A 241 -1.24 21.03 4.84
N GLN A 242 -1.51 19.73 4.70
CA GLN A 242 -2.51 19.15 3.79
C GLN A 242 -3.70 18.57 4.58
N LYS A 243 -4.91 18.97 4.20
CA LYS A 243 -6.16 18.40 4.74
C LYS A 243 -6.48 17.10 4.01
N ILE A 244 -5.98 15.98 4.51
CA ILE A 244 -6.24 14.65 3.96
C ILE A 244 -7.13 13.83 4.89
N ALA A 245 -8.01 13.00 4.33
CA ALA A 245 -8.75 12.01 5.11
C ALA A 245 -7.81 10.91 5.66
N VAL A 246 -8.15 10.36 6.82
CA VAL A 246 -7.35 9.35 7.56
C VAL A 246 -8.18 8.08 7.85
N PRO A 247 -7.54 6.96 8.22
CA PRO A 247 -8.26 5.76 8.63
C PRO A 247 -9.08 6.00 9.91
N ILE A 248 -10.35 5.60 9.88
CA ILE A 248 -11.27 5.72 11.02
C ILE A 248 -11.38 4.35 11.67
N ARG A 249 -10.72 4.15 12.83
CA ARG A 249 -10.85 2.92 13.60
C ARG A 249 -12.19 2.92 14.33
N ILE A 250 -12.97 1.86 14.14
CA ILE A 250 -14.30 1.69 14.75
C ILE A 250 -14.36 0.52 15.73
N GLY A 251 -13.32 -0.31 15.77
CA GLY A 251 -13.29 -1.44 16.69
C GLY A 251 -11.99 -2.24 16.66
N GLN A 252 -12.02 -3.36 17.37
CA GLN A 252 -10.95 -4.34 17.39
C GLN A 252 -11.48 -5.74 17.71
N ILE A 253 -10.72 -6.76 17.31
CA ILE A 253 -10.92 -8.15 17.70
C ILE A 253 -9.75 -8.55 18.61
N GLY A 254 -10.02 -9.31 19.67
CA GLY A 254 -8.98 -9.75 20.60
C GLY A 254 -8.18 -8.60 21.23
N LYS A 255 -6.84 -8.73 21.25
CA LYS A 255 -5.93 -7.78 21.94
C LYS A 255 -5.65 -6.48 21.15
N GLY A 256 -6.21 -6.31 19.95
CA GLY A 256 -6.05 -5.08 19.18
C GLY A 256 -4.70 -4.90 18.47
N GLY A 257 -4.01 -6.01 18.18
CA GLY A 257 -2.76 -6.02 17.37
C GLY A 257 -2.96 -5.55 15.92
N GLN A 258 -1.88 -5.39 15.16
CA GLN A 258 -1.87 -4.77 13.81
C GLN A 258 -2.88 -5.37 12.81
N GLY A 259 -3.14 -6.67 12.88
CA GLY A 259 -4.13 -7.36 12.04
C GLY A 259 -5.49 -7.59 12.70
N GLN A 260 -5.79 -6.96 13.84
CA GLN A 260 -7.05 -7.19 14.57
C GLN A 260 -7.86 -5.90 14.76
N ARG A 261 -7.55 -4.85 14.00
CA ARG A 261 -8.22 -3.55 14.08
C ARG A 261 -9.26 -3.46 12.98
N ILE A 262 -10.44 -2.97 13.32
CA ILE A 262 -11.57 -2.81 12.40
C ILE A 262 -11.70 -1.32 12.06
N TYR A 263 -11.81 -1.02 10.78
CA TYR A 263 -11.89 0.33 10.23
C TYR A 263 -13.19 0.58 9.45
N SER A 264 -13.62 1.83 9.39
CA SER A 264 -14.76 2.27 8.57
C SER A 264 -14.35 2.53 7.13
N VAL A 265 -15.21 2.17 6.19
CA VAL A 265 -15.07 2.45 4.75
C VAL A 265 -15.31 3.92 4.40
N ARG A 266 -15.89 4.71 5.31
CA ARG A 266 -16.07 6.17 5.17
C ARG A 266 -14.76 6.96 5.41
N GLY A 267 -13.71 6.30 5.86
CA GLY A 267 -12.35 6.85 5.98
C GLY A 267 -11.42 6.34 4.88
N LYS A 268 -10.10 6.41 5.14
CA LYS A 268 -9.09 5.77 4.29
C LYS A 268 -8.73 4.35 4.79
N SER A 269 -8.30 3.48 3.89
CA SER A 269 -7.63 2.22 4.23
C SER A 269 -6.32 2.48 4.97
N VAL A 270 -5.96 1.58 5.89
CA VAL A 270 -4.59 1.55 6.44
C VAL A 270 -3.57 1.14 5.37
N THR A 271 -2.29 1.43 5.61
CA THR A 271 -1.20 0.98 4.74
C THR A 271 -1.16 -0.54 4.68
N MET A 272 -1.17 -1.10 3.47
CA MET A 272 -0.97 -2.54 3.26
C MET A 272 0.42 -3.00 3.70
N THR A 273 0.51 -4.23 4.19
CA THR A 273 1.77 -4.84 4.61
C THR A 273 1.99 -6.17 3.90
N ALA A 274 3.18 -6.40 3.35
CA ALA A 274 3.47 -7.65 2.65
C ALA A 274 3.58 -8.86 3.59
N ASN A 275 4.07 -8.64 4.81
CA ASN A 275 4.33 -9.70 5.79
C ASN A 275 3.42 -9.64 7.03
N GLY A 276 2.38 -8.79 7.04
CA GLY A 276 1.53 -8.61 8.21
C GLY A 276 0.64 -9.83 8.51
N GLY A 277 0.61 -10.26 9.77
CA GLY A 277 -0.22 -11.37 10.27
C GLY A 277 -1.55 -10.94 10.91
N GLY A 278 -2.25 -11.90 11.54
CA GLY A 278 -3.55 -11.70 12.20
C GLY A 278 -4.77 -11.91 11.29
N MET A 279 -5.98 -11.76 11.84
CA MET A 279 -7.23 -12.01 11.09
C MET A 279 -7.41 -11.08 9.90
N GLY A 280 -6.94 -9.84 10.01
CA GLY A 280 -6.85 -8.83 8.96
C GLY A 280 -5.49 -8.79 8.27
N ALA A 281 -4.76 -9.90 8.22
CA ALA A 281 -3.40 -9.98 7.66
C ALA A 281 -3.26 -9.20 6.35
N LYS A 282 -2.20 -8.40 6.24
CA LYS A 282 -1.85 -7.58 5.06
C LYS A 282 -2.74 -6.35 4.79
N THR A 283 -4.07 -6.44 4.94
CA THR A 283 -5.02 -5.38 4.52
C THR A 283 -5.62 -4.56 5.66
N GLY A 284 -5.76 -5.14 6.86
CA GLY A 284 -6.70 -4.69 7.89
C GLY A 284 -8.09 -5.31 7.73
N LEU A 285 -8.96 -5.08 8.72
CA LEU A 285 -10.38 -5.48 8.70
C LEU A 285 -11.27 -4.26 8.52
N TYR A 286 -12.34 -4.40 7.74
CA TYR A 286 -13.25 -3.31 7.41
C TYR A 286 -14.69 -3.74 7.63
N LYS A 287 -15.48 -2.85 8.24
CA LYS A 287 -16.94 -2.99 8.28
C LYS A 287 -17.50 -2.50 6.95
N ILE A 288 -18.15 -3.39 6.22
CA ILE A 288 -18.74 -3.15 4.92
C ILE A 288 -20.25 -3.28 5.08
N ASP A 289 -20.97 -2.22 4.75
CA ASP A 289 -22.42 -2.18 4.80
C ASP A 289 -23.00 -2.90 3.58
N LEU A 290 -24.02 -3.73 3.82
CA LEU A 290 -24.71 -4.50 2.81
C LEU A 290 -25.97 -3.76 2.32
N PRO A 291 -26.45 -4.03 1.09
CA PRO A 291 -27.64 -3.37 0.54
C PRO A 291 -28.93 -3.61 1.33
N ASP A 292 -29.01 -4.71 2.08
CA ASP A 292 -30.14 -5.09 2.94
C ASP A 292 -30.13 -4.42 4.33
N GLY A 293 -29.13 -3.58 4.61
CA GLY A 293 -28.97 -2.88 5.88
C GLY A 293 -28.12 -3.62 6.91
N ASP A 294 -27.70 -4.85 6.61
CA ASP A 294 -26.74 -5.59 7.43
C ASP A 294 -25.29 -5.15 7.15
N TYR A 295 -24.33 -5.76 7.84
CA TYR A 295 -22.91 -5.50 7.59
C TYR A 295 -22.06 -6.75 7.76
N ILE A 296 -20.90 -6.72 7.12
CA ILE A 296 -19.89 -7.76 7.20
C ILE A 296 -18.55 -7.13 7.61
N ILE A 297 -17.77 -7.87 8.41
CA ILE A 297 -16.38 -7.52 8.70
C ILE A 297 -15.49 -8.44 7.88
N ARG A 298 -14.80 -7.90 6.88
CA ARG A 298 -13.86 -8.68 6.05
C ARG A 298 -12.57 -7.93 5.75
N LYS A 299 -11.63 -8.68 5.18
CA LYS A 299 -10.47 -8.12 4.47
C LYS A 299 -10.92 -7.57 3.11
N LEU A 300 -10.09 -6.68 2.56
CA LEU A 300 -10.23 -6.27 1.17
C LEU A 300 -9.93 -7.45 0.25
N THR A 301 -10.61 -7.52 -0.90
CA THR A 301 -10.30 -8.48 -1.97
C THR A 301 -8.97 -8.12 -2.64
N PRO A 302 -8.37 -9.02 -3.42
CA PRO A 302 -7.17 -8.69 -4.17
C PRO A 302 -7.38 -7.54 -5.17
N VAL A 303 -8.56 -7.44 -5.80
CA VAL A 303 -8.89 -6.38 -6.75
C VAL A 303 -9.06 -5.04 -6.01
N GLU A 304 -9.78 -5.02 -4.89
CA GLU A 304 -9.86 -3.82 -4.04
C GLU A 304 -8.48 -3.36 -3.57
N ALA A 305 -7.58 -4.30 -3.27
CA ALA A 305 -6.19 -4.00 -2.93
C ALA A 305 -5.37 -3.45 -4.12
N GLU A 306 -5.58 -3.96 -5.34
CA GLU A 306 -4.99 -3.41 -6.58
C GLU A 306 -5.43 -1.96 -6.78
N ARG A 307 -6.73 -1.71 -6.66
CA ARG A 307 -7.30 -0.36 -6.78
C ARG A 307 -6.77 0.59 -5.70
N LEU A 308 -6.47 0.13 -4.48
CA LEU A 308 -5.78 0.95 -3.48
C LEU A 308 -4.37 1.38 -3.90
N GLN A 309 -3.64 0.57 -4.67
CA GLN A 309 -2.38 0.97 -5.30
C GLN A 309 -2.60 1.65 -6.66
N THR A 310 -3.85 1.95 -7.03
CA THR A 310 -4.25 2.53 -8.33
C THR A 310 -3.80 1.68 -9.52
N LEU A 311 -3.70 0.36 -9.34
CA LEU A 311 -3.42 -0.60 -10.40
C LEU A 311 -4.72 -0.94 -11.17
N PRO A 312 -4.61 -1.38 -12.43
CA PRO A 312 -5.75 -1.96 -13.14
C PRO A 312 -6.33 -3.18 -12.41
N ASP A 313 -7.63 -3.42 -12.57
CA ASP A 313 -8.27 -4.61 -12.02
C ASP A 313 -7.65 -5.87 -12.60
N ASN A 314 -7.42 -6.87 -11.74
CA ASN A 314 -6.79 -8.15 -12.08
C ASN A 314 -5.34 -8.04 -12.57
N TYR A 315 -4.65 -6.94 -12.28
CA TYR A 315 -3.25 -6.77 -12.63
C TYR A 315 -2.33 -7.86 -12.03
N THR A 316 -2.64 -8.34 -10.83
CA THR A 316 -1.89 -9.43 -10.17
C THR A 316 -2.57 -10.80 -10.29
N ALA A 317 -3.58 -10.96 -11.17
CA ALA A 317 -4.17 -12.27 -11.43
C ALA A 317 -3.13 -13.27 -11.98
N GLY A 318 -3.39 -14.57 -11.77
CA GLY A 318 -2.49 -15.66 -12.19
C GLY A 318 -1.56 -16.19 -11.10
N ILE A 319 -1.49 -15.55 -9.94
CA ILE A 319 -0.78 -16.06 -8.75
C ILE A 319 -1.74 -16.21 -7.57
N SER A 320 -1.33 -16.97 -6.54
CA SER A 320 -2.18 -17.19 -5.36
C SER A 320 -2.49 -15.88 -4.64
N ASN A 321 -3.68 -15.78 -4.04
CA ASN A 321 -4.11 -14.58 -3.31
C ASN A 321 -3.11 -14.12 -2.24
N THR A 322 -2.44 -15.06 -1.57
CA THR A 322 -1.37 -14.74 -0.60
C THR A 322 -0.23 -13.96 -1.25
N GLN A 323 0.20 -14.37 -2.44
CA GLN A 323 1.26 -13.71 -3.19
C GLN A 323 0.77 -12.39 -3.81
N ARG A 324 -0.49 -12.34 -4.32
CA ARG A 324 -1.11 -11.08 -4.78
C ARG A 324 -1.00 -9.99 -3.72
N TYR A 325 -1.47 -10.24 -2.50
CA TYR A 325 -1.38 -9.25 -1.42
C TYR A 325 0.07 -8.88 -1.03
N LYS A 326 1.01 -9.82 -1.13
CA LYS A 326 2.44 -9.56 -0.87
C LYS A 326 2.99 -8.58 -1.91
N CYS A 327 2.80 -8.89 -3.19
CA CYS A 327 3.21 -8.07 -4.31
C CYS A 327 2.57 -6.67 -4.26
N ILE A 328 1.26 -6.58 -4.06
CA ILE A 328 0.53 -5.30 -3.97
C ILE A 328 1.00 -4.47 -2.76
N GLY A 329 1.24 -5.12 -1.60
CA GLY A 329 1.70 -4.41 -0.40
C GLY A 329 3.09 -3.77 -0.57
N ASN A 330 3.98 -4.46 -1.28
CA ASN A 330 5.32 -3.96 -1.63
C ASN A 330 5.28 -2.95 -2.78
N GLY A 331 4.35 -3.08 -3.72
CA GLY A 331 4.22 -2.20 -4.88
C GLY A 331 4.01 -0.72 -4.52
N TRP A 332 4.21 0.11 -5.54
CA TRP A 332 3.96 1.54 -5.48
C TRP A 332 2.51 1.89 -5.80
N THR A 333 2.04 2.99 -5.21
CA THR A 333 0.81 3.66 -5.65
C THR A 333 1.08 4.29 -7.01
N VAL A 334 0.60 3.67 -8.09
CA VAL A 334 0.92 4.04 -9.48
C VAL A 334 0.65 5.53 -9.77
N ASP A 335 -0.44 6.10 -9.28
CA ASP A 335 -0.77 7.51 -9.52
C ASP A 335 0.19 8.49 -8.84
N VAL A 336 0.82 8.10 -7.72
CA VAL A 336 1.87 8.93 -7.11
C VAL A 336 3.11 8.93 -8.01
N ILE A 337 3.48 7.75 -8.54
CA ILE A 337 4.63 7.61 -9.44
C ILE A 337 4.37 8.33 -10.76
N ALA A 338 3.17 8.19 -11.33
CA ALA A 338 2.75 8.90 -12.54
C ALA A 338 2.81 10.42 -12.34
N HIS A 339 2.40 10.94 -11.19
CA HIS A 339 2.53 12.37 -10.85
C HIS A 339 3.99 12.83 -10.83
N ILE A 340 4.87 12.07 -10.16
CA ILE A 340 6.32 12.39 -10.12
C ILE A 340 6.93 12.35 -11.52
N LEU A 341 6.70 11.27 -12.27
CA LEU A 341 7.22 11.09 -13.63
C LEU A 341 6.61 12.07 -14.64
N GLY A 342 5.46 12.69 -14.32
CA GLY A 342 4.86 13.74 -15.12
C GLY A 342 5.77 14.94 -15.36
N GLY A 343 6.73 15.19 -14.45
CA GLY A 343 7.78 16.20 -14.62
C GLY A 343 8.69 15.97 -15.84
N LEU A 344 8.71 14.74 -16.39
CA LEU A 344 9.50 14.37 -17.57
C LEU A 344 8.80 14.65 -18.90
N LYS A 345 7.51 15.00 -18.93
CA LYS A 345 6.78 15.20 -20.20
C LYS A 345 7.30 16.37 -21.05
N ASN A 346 7.98 17.32 -20.42
CA ASN A 346 8.37 18.59 -21.03
C ASN A 346 9.90 18.76 -21.11
N VAL A 347 10.66 17.66 -21.05
CA VAL A 347 12.14 17.64 -20.96
C VAL A 347 12.73 16.56 -21.84
#